data_AF-A0A3A5L1P8-F1
#
_entry.id   AF-A0A3A5L1P8-F1
#
_cell.length_a   1.000
_cell.length_b   1.000
_cell.length_c   1.000
_cell.angle_alpha   90.00
_cell.angle_beta   90.00
_cell.angle_gamma   90.00
#
_symmetry.space_group_name_H-M   'P 1'
#
loop_
_entity.id
_entity.type
_entity.pdbx_description
1 polymer ?
#
loop_
_entity_poly.entity_id
_entity_poly.type
_entity_poly.pdbx_seq_one_letter_code
_entity_poly.pdbx_strand_id
1 'polypeptide(L)' 'MRQIPKLKLFSKEELYCLLSACSESLTLAYQESNDTDFWHIAIQARLACEALGFEINSQKKTHQIH' A
#
# COMPACT_ATOMS: atom_id res chain seq x y z
N MET A 1 -35.00 2.61 3.97
CA MET A 1 -33.75 2.02 4.50
C MET A 1 -32.57 2.74 3.84
N ARG A 2 -31.70 3.43 4.59
CA ARG A 2 -30.47 4.02 4.04
C ARG A 2 -29.48 2.88 3.78
N GLN A 3 -29.10 2.62 2.53
CA GLN A 3 -28.05 1.66 2.23
C GLN A 3 -26.75 2.15 2.88
N ILE A 4 -26.14 1.32 3.71
CA ILE A 4 -24.79 1.56 4.22
C ILE A 4 -23.85 1.50 3.01
N PRO A 5 -23.04 2.54 2.75
CA PRO A 5 -22.07 2.50 1.67
C PRO A 5 -21.16 1.29 1.85
N LYS A 6 -21.15 0.37 0.88
CA LYS A 6 -20.22 -0.75 0.90
C LYS A 6 -18.84 -0.21 0.54
N LEU A 7 -17.89 -0.36 1.45
CA LEU A 7 -16.49 -0.07 1.15
C LEU A 7 -16.04 -0.98 0.00
N LYS A 8 -15.31 -0.41 -0.96
CA LYS A 8 -14.72 -1.19 -2.04
C LYS A 8 -13.78 -2.22 -1.41
N LEU A 9 -13.98 -3.49 -1.76
CA LEU A 9 -13.04 -4.55 -1.46
C LEU A 9 -11.92 -4.48 -2.49
N PHE A 10 -10.69 -4.35 -2.01
CA PHE A 10 -9.50 -4.32 -2.86
C PHE A 10 -8.81 -5.69 -2.81
N SER A 11 -8.27 -6.15 -3.94
CA SER A 11 -7.34 -7.27 -3.94
C SER A 11 -6.02 -6.88 -3.26
N LYS A 12 -5.20 -7.87 -2.90
CA LYS A 12 -3.87 -7.61 -2.33
C LYS A 12 -2.99 -6.83 -3.30
N GLU A 13 -3.08 -7.12 -4.59
CA GLU A 13 -2.37 -6.41 -5.65
C GLU A 13 -2.86 -4.98 -5.80
N GLU A 14 -4.18 -4.74 -5.73
CA GLU A 14 -4.71 -3.38 -5.76
C GLU A 14 -4.25 -2.58 -4.53
N LEU A 15 -4.27 -3.18 -3.34
CA LEU A 15 -3.76 -2.56 -2.12
C LEU A 15 -2.26 -2.26 -2.20
N TYR A 16 -1.48 -3.18 -2.77
CA TYR A 16 -0.05 -2.98 -3.00
C TYR A 16 0.21 -1.78 -3.91
N CYS A 17 -0.48 -1.71 -5.05
CA CYS A 17 -0.34 -0.58 -5.97
C CYS A 17 -0.73 0.76 -5.32
N LEU A 18 -1.83 0.77 -4.54
CA LEU A 18 -2.30 1.97 -3.84
C LEU A 18 -1.31 2.45 -2.78
N LEU A 19 -0.79 1.54 -1.95
CA LEU A 19 0.18 1.86 -0.92
C LEU A 19 1.50 2.38 -1.53
N SER A 20 1.93 1.81 -2.67
CA SER A 20 3.14 2.25 -3.36
C SER A 20 2.98 3.68 -3.87
N ALA A 21 1.88 3.96 -4.59
CA ALA A 21 1.59 5.29 -5.10
C ALA A 21 1.42 6.33 -3.97
N CYS A 22 0.80 5.92 -2.86
CA CYS A 22 0.65 6.77 -1.68
C CYS A 22 2.01 7.12 -1.04
N SER A 23 2.88 6.12 -0.86
CA SER A 23 4.23 6.32 -0.32
C SER A 23 5.05 7.30 -1.18
N GLU A 24 4.99 7.17 -2.51
CA GLU A 24 5.70 8.05 -3.44
C GLU A 24 5.15 9.48 -3.35
N SER A 25 3.83 9.63 -3.39
CA SER A 25 3.18 10.94 -3.34
C SER A 25 3.47 11.68 -2.02
N LEU A 26 3.46 10.97 -0.89
CA LEU A 26 3.79 11.55 0.42
C LEU A 26 5.27 11.91 0.53
N THR A 27 6.15 11.14 -0.10
CA THR A 27 7.59 11.48 -0.16
C THR A 27 7.81 12.78 -0.93
N LEU A 28 7.11 12.97 -2.05
CA LEU A 28 7.13 14.22 -2.82
C LEU A 28 6.56 15.39 -2.00
N ALA A 29 5.42 15.19 -1.35
CA ALA A 29 4.81 16.20 -0.48
C ALA A 29 5.75 16.63 0.65
N TYR A 30 6.49 15.68 1.26
CA TYR A 30 7.54 16.00 2.23
C TYR A 30 8.66 16.84 1.60
N GLN A 31 9.14 16.51 0.41
CA GLN A 31 10.20 17.27 -0.26
C GLN A 31 9.80 18.72 -0.55
N GLU A 32 8.51 18.96 -0.84
CA GLU A 32 7.99 20.29 -1.13
C GLU A 32 7.69 21.12 0.14
N SER A 33 7.15 20.47 1.18
CA SER A 33 6.67 21.16 2.40
C SER A 33 7.64 21.11 3.57
N ASN A 34 8.60 20.18 3.55
CA ASN A 34 9.45 19.78 4.67
C ASN A 34 8.65 19.33 5.92
N ASP A 35 7.39 18.92 5.74
CA ASP A 35 6.52 18.43 6.80
C ASP A 35 6.86 16.98 7.15
N THR A 36 7.41 16.79 8.36
CA THR A 36 7.86 15.49 8.85
C THR A 36 6.75 14.46 8.99
N ASP A 37 5.49 14.87 9.09
CA ASP A 37 4.37 13.93 9.17
C ASP A 37 4.19 13.18 7.85
N PHE A 38 4.33 13.86 6.71
CA PHE A 38 4.30 13.20 5.40
C PHE A 38 5.44 12.19 5.24
N TRP A 39 6.63 12.52 5.74
CA TRP A 39 7.76 11.59 5.74
C TRP A 39 7.48 10.35 6.59
N HIS A 40 6.97 10.53 7.81
CA HIS A 40 6.62 9.40 8.68
C HIS A 40 5.57 8.49 8.04
N ILE A 41 4.51 9.07 7.47
CA ILE A 41 3.44 8.29 6.84
C ILE A 41 3.98 7.59 5.57
N ALA A 42 4.82 8.26 4.78
CA ALA A 42 5.45 7.65 3.60
C ALA A 42 6.28 6.41 3.99
N ILE A 43 7.06 6.47 5.06
CA ILE A 43 7.84 5.32 5.54
C ILE A 43 6.93 4.16 5.96
N GLN A 44 5.86 4.44 6.72
CA GLN A 44 4.93 3.39 7.13
C GLN A 44 4.22 2.75 5.93
N ALA A 45 3.81 3.56 4.94
CA ALA A 45 3.22 3.06 3.70
C ALA A 45 4.20 2.16 2.93
N ARG A 46 5.48 2.54 2.87
CA ARG A 46 6.53 1.74 2.24
C ARG A 46 6.75 0.39 2.94
N LEU A 47 6.84 0.36 4.26
CA LEU A 47 6.98 -0.87 5.03
C LEU A 47 5.77 -1.80 4.84
N ALA A 48 4.56 -1.24 4.81
CA ALA A 48 3.34 -2.00 4.52
C ALA A 48 3.36 -2.58 3.10
N CYS A 49 3.84 -1.82 2.12
CA CYS A 49 4.07 -2.29 0.75
C CYS A 49 5.03 -3.48 0.69
N GLU A 50 6.17 -3.39 1.37
CA GLU A 50 7.18 -4.45 1.38
C GLU A 50 6.62 -5.74 2.01
N ALA A 51 5.90 -5.62 3.13
CA ALA A 51 5.24 -6.75 3.78
C ALA A 51 4.18 -7.40 2.87
N LEU A 52 3.34 -6.60 2.23
CA LEU A 52 2.30 -7.08 1.33
C LEU A 52 2.89 -7.70 0.06
N GLY A 53 3.95 -7.10 -0.49
CA GLY A 53 4.69 -7.63 -1.63
C GLY A 53 5.32 -8.99 -1.32
N PHE A 54 5.87 -9.17 -0.12
CA PHE A 54 6.36 -10.47 0.34
C PHE A 54 5.22 -11.51 0.38
N GLU A 55 4.06 -11.15 0.91
CA GLU A 55 2.91 -12.06 1.00
C GLU A 55 2.40 -12.48 -0.38
N ILE A 56 2.22 -11.52 -1.31
CA ILE A 56 1.82 -11.78 -2.69
C ILE A 56 2.81 -12.74 -3.37
N ASN A 57 4.11 -12.51 -3.20
CA ASN A 57 5.15 -13.33 -3.81
C ASN A 57 5.29 -14.72 -3.18
N SER A 58 5.06 -14.83 -1.87
CA SER A 58 5.03 -16.11 -1.14
C SER A 58 3.90 -17.01 -1.66
N GLN A 59 2.71 -16.44 -1.89
CA GLN A 59 1.57 -17.15 -2.47
C GLN A 59 1.88 -17.63 -3.89
N LYS A 60 2.55 -16.83 -4.73
CA LYS A 60 2.94 -17.24 -6.09
C LYS A 60 3.90 -18.43 -6.10
N LYS A 61 4.85 -18.48 -5.16
CA LYS A 61 5.82 -19.59 -5.08
C LYS A 61 5.21 -20.91 -4.62
N THR A 62 4.16 -20.88 -3.79
CA THR A 62 3.47 -22.11 -3.35
C THR A 62 2.72 -22.81 -4.49
N HIS A 63 2.41 -22.10 -5.57
CA HIS A 63 1.65 -22.62 -6.70
C HIS A 63 2.52 -23.14 -7.86
N GLN A 64 3.84 -23.02 -7.75
CA GLN A 64 4.80 -23.46 -8.79
C GLN A 64 5.54 -24.77 -8.44
N ILE A 65 5.17 -25.44 -7.34
CA ILE A 65 5.69 -26.77 -7.01
C ILE A 65 4.71 -27.81 -7.57
N HIS A 66 4.78 -28.10 -8.87
CA HIS A 66 4.14 -29.24 -9.53
C HIS A 66 5.10 -29.86 -10.55
#